data_AF-A0A5J5AZS1-F1
#
_entry.id   AF-A0A5J5AZS1-F1
#
_cell.length_a   1.000
_cell.length_b   1.000
_cell.length_c   1.000
_cell.angle_alpha   90.00
_cell.angle_beta   90.00
_cell.angle_gamma   90.00
#
_symmetry.space_group_name_H-M   'P 1'
#
loop_
_entity.id
_entity.type
_entity.pdbx_description
1 polymer ?
#
loop_
_entity_poly.entity_id
_entity_poly.type
_entity_poly.pdbx_seq_one_letter_code
_entity_poly.pdbx_strand_id
1 'polypeptide(L)'
;MSMGDSSELNLTSLVKRKGVGTRAWLVVSELGKSRIEEVGKHSIMRRTGIPVRDLRILDPALSYPSTILGRERAIVVNLEHVKAIITATEMLILNYKDPSVATFVSNLECKLSNFDASQSPVHPLDCGHSKPIPSQGGAEWVT
;
A
#
# COMPACT_ATOMS: atom_id res chain seq x y z
N MET A 1 -53.96 -19.06 1.81
CA MET A 1 -52.75 -18.61 2.53
C MET A 1 -51.64 -18.41 1.52
N SER A 2 -51.08 -17.20 1.51
CA SER A 2 -50.04 -16.73 0.60
C SER A 2 -48.65 -17.25 0.96
N MET A 3 -47.70 -16.93 0.04
CA MET A 3 -46.24 -16.85 0.19
C MET A 3 -45.49 -18.17 0.04
N GLY A 4 -44.47 -18.30 -0.81
CA GLY A 4 -43.84 -17.32 -1.68
C GLY A 4 -42.72 -18.02 -2.48
N ASP A 5 -42.53 -17.52 -3.70
CA ASP A 5 -41.34 -17.73 -4.52
C ASP A 5 -40.12 -17.10 -3.82
N SER A 6 -39.01 -17.83 -3.71
CA SER A 6 -37.69 -17.26 -3.38
C SER A 6 -36.61 -18.20 -3.87
N SER A 7 -36.28 -18.03 -5.15
CA SER A 7 -34.94 -17.76 -5.67
C SER A 7 -33.73 -18.42 -4.98
N GLU A 8 -33.02 -19.18 -5.82
CA GLU A 8 -31.58 -19.45 -5.85
C GLU A 8 -30.71 -18.72 -4.80
N LEU A 9 -30.08 -19.51 -3.94
CA LEU A 9 -28.78 -19.18 -3.36
C LEU A 9 -27.77 -20.24 -3.79
N ASN A 10 -27.28 -20.12 -5.03
CA ASN A 10 -26.05 -20.79 -5.43
C ASN A 10 -24.86 -19.97 -4.90
N LEU A 11 -24.64 -20.05 -3.58
CA LEU A 11 -23.39 -19.63 -2.95
C LEU A 11 -22.48 -20.85 -2.78
N THR A 12 -22.21 -21.56 -3.89
CA THR A 12 -20.98 -22.33 -3.98
C THR A 12 -19.88 -21.39 -4.48
N SER A 13 -19.47 -20.47 -3.60
CA SER A 13 -18.22 -19.75 -3.81
C SER A 13 -17.10 -20.81 -3.82
N LEU A 14 -16.67 -21.10 -5.04
CA LEU A 14 -15.55 -21.93 -5.44
C LEU A 14 -14.55 -22.06 -4.29
N VAL A 15 -14.63 -23.18 -3.57
CA VAL A 15 -13.60 -23.61 -2.62
C VAL A 15 -12.35 -23.78 -3.47
N LYS A 16 -11.56 -22.70 -3.54
CA LYS A 16 -10.27 -22.62 -4.20
C LYS A 16 -9.50 -23.86 -3.76
N ARG A 17 -9.20 -24.73 -4.72
CA ARG A 17 -8.23 -25.82 -4.54
C ARG A 17 -7.05 -25.21 -3.78
N LYS A 18 -6.85 -25.66 -2.55
CA LYS A 18 -5.73 -25.24 -1.71
C LYS A 18 -4.47 -25.77 -2.36
N GLY A 19 -4.00 -25.04 -3.37
CA GLY A 19 -2.81 -25.37 -4.12
C GLY A 19 -1.63 -25.29 -3.18
N VAL A 20 -0.77 -26.30 -3.23
CA VAL A 20 0.49 -26.49 -2.50
C VAL A 20 1.52 -25.36 -2.78
N GLY A 21 1.09 -24.16 -3.19
CA GLY A 21 1.95 -23.09 -3.68
C GLY A 21 1.45 -21.66 -3.46
N THR A 22 0.36 -21.42 -2.73
CA THR A 22 -0.10 -20.07 -2.32
C THR A 22 0.19 -19.79 -0.86
N ARG A 23 0.60 -18.56 -0.53
CA ARG A 23 0.89 -18.11 0.83
C ARG A 23 0.23 -16.75 1.09
N ALA A 24 -0.15 -16.50 2.33
CA ALA A 24 -0.59 -15.19 2.80
C ALA A 24 0.59 -14.21 2.83
N TRP A 25 0.42 -13.06 2.19
CA TRP A 25 1.31 -11.90 2.26
C TRP A 25 0.54 -10.73 2.82
N LEU A 26 1.15 -9.99 3.74
CA LEU A 26 0.68 -8.65 4.04
C LEU A 26 1.25 -7.72 2.98
N VAL A 27 0.38 -7.03 2.26
CA VAL A 27 0.76 -6.04 1.26
C VAL A 27 0.50 -4.66 1.83
N VAL A 28 1.54 -3.84 1.95
CA VAL A 28 1.47 -2.45 2.37
C VAL A 28 1.71 -1.58 1.13
N SER A 29 0.76 -0.72 0.77
CA SER A 29 0.94 0.22 -0.35
C SER A 29 1.80 1.41 0.04
N GLU A 30 2.26 2.17 -0.96
CA GLU A 30 2.94 3.46 -0.78
C GLU A 30 2.16 4.49 0.07
N LEU A 31 0.83 4.34 0.15
CA LEU A 31 -0.05 5.19 0.97
C LEU A 31 -0.20 4.71 2.42
N GLY A 32 0.53 3.66 2.82
CA GLY A 32 0.44 3.06 4.15
C GLY A 32 -0.82 2.22 4.38
N LYS A 33 -1.56 1.85 3.32
CA LYS A 33 -2.72 0.95 3.44
C LYS A 33 -2.27 -0.50 3.38
N SER A 34 -2.67 -1.31 4.36
CA SER A 34 -2.37 -2.73 4.38
C SER A 34 -3.57 -3.61 4.00
N ARG A 35 -3.27 -4.75 3.39
CA ARG A 35 -4.24 -5.81 3.07
C ARG A 35 -3.55 -7.17 3.04
N ILE A 36 -4.31 -8.22 3.29
CA ILE A 36 -3.80 -9.59 3.20
C ILE A 36 -4.15 -10.15 1.82
N GLU A 37 -3.15 -10.68 1.11
CA GLU A 37 -3.33 -11.35 -0.17
C GLU A 37 -2.78 -12.78 -0.14
N GLU A 38 -3.57 -13.73 -0.63
CA GLU A 38 -3.14 -15.12 -0.86
C GLU A 38 -2.52 -15.24 -2.26
N VAL A 39 -1.20 -15.14 -2.34
CA VAL A 39 -0.46 -15.05 -3.61
C VAL A 39 0.51 -16.23 -3.76
N GLY A 40 0.53 -16.84 -4.94
CA GLY A 40 1.43 -17.94 -5.26
C GLY A 40 2.80 -17.51 -5.77
N LYS A 41 3.79 -18.41 -5.69
CA LYS A 41 5.19 -18.16 -6.09
C LYS A 41 5.31 -17.53 -7.49
N HIS A 42 4.65 -18.10 -8.49
CA HIS A 42 4.66 -17.58 -9.87
C HIS A 42 4.05 -16.18 -10.01
N SER A 43 3.02 -15.87 -9.21
CA SER A 43 2.38 -14.56 -9.24
C SER A 43 3.29 -13.50 -8.61
N ILE A 44 3.97 -13.82 -7.50
CA ILE A 44 4.99 -12.95 -6.90
C ILE A 44 6.13 -12.70 -7.89
N MET A 45 6.64 -13.75 -8.55
CA MET A 45 7.71 -13.63 -9.54
C MET A 45 7.33 -12.70 -10.70
N ARG A 46 6.14 -12.85 -11.28
CA ARG A 46 5.69 -11.96 -12.37
C ARG A 46 5.46 -10.52 -11.90
N ARG A 47 4.89 -10.35 -10.69
CA ARG A 47 4.57 -9.04 -10.11
C ARG A 47 5.82 -8.22 -9.79
N THR A 48 6.83 -8.88 -9.20
CA THR A 48 8.03 -8.21 -8.64
C THR A 48 9.25 -8.32 -9.56
N GLY A 49 9.24 -9.23 -10.53
CA GLY A 49 10.37 -9.49 -11.42
C GLY A 49 11.52 -10.28 -10.77
N ILE A 50 11.39 -10.71 -9.52
CA ILE A 50 12.46 -11.45 -8.84
C ILE A 50 12.53 -12.90 -9.34
N PRO A 51 13.74 -13.48 -9.48
CA PRO A 51 13.88 -14.88 -9.84
C PRO A 51 13.50 -15.79 -8.66
N VAL A 52 13.16 -17.06 -8.98
CA VAL A 52 12.74 -18.04 -7.98
C VAL A 52 13.77 -18.28 -6.87
N ARG A 53 15.07 -18.14 -7.19
CA ARG A 53 16.18 -18.29 -6.24
C ARG A 53 16.04 -17.30 -5.08
N ASP A 54 15.68 -16.07 -5.37
CA ASP A 54 15.58 -15.01 -4.39
C ASP A 54 14.33 -15.16 -3.53
N LEU A 55 13.23 -15.56 -4.17
CA LEU A 55 12.01 -15.88 -3.44
C LEU A 55 12.22 -17.02 -2.43
N ARG A 56 13.10 -17.99 -2.74
CA ARG A 56 13.44 -19.09 -1.82
C ARG A 56 14.21 -18.63 -0.58
N ILE A 57 14.92 -17.51 -0.65
CA ILE A 57 15.63 -16.95 0.51
C ILE A 57 14.63 -16.56 1.61
N LEU A 58 13.41 -16.18 1.21
CA LEU A 58 12.31 -15.84 2.11
C LEU A 58 11.51 -17.06 2.58
N ASP A 59 11.86 -18.29 2.18
CA ASP A 59 11.11 -19.46 2.59
C ASP A 59 11.41 -19.80 4.07
N PRO A 60 10.45 -19.69 5.01
CA PRO A 60 10.64 -19.99 6.43
C PRO A 60 10.99 -21.47 6.68
N ALA A 61 10.75 -22.37 5.72
CA ALA A 61 11.20 -23.75 5.80
C ALA A 61 12.72 -23.91 5.60
N LEU A 62 13.41 -22.84 5.18
CA LEU A 62 14.84 -22.83 4.91
C LEU A 62 15.53 -21.80 5.81
N SER A 63 16.65 -22.18 6.41
CA SER A 63 17.50 -21.24 7.17
C SER A 63 18.50 -20.59 6.22
N TYR A 64 18.25 -19.33 5.89
CA TYR A 64 19.21 -18.46 5.20
C TYR A 64 19.73 -17.39 6.16
N PRO A 65 20.99 -16.95 6.00
CA PRO A 65 21.51 -15.82 6.78
C PRO A 65 20.75 -14.54 6.45
N SER A 66 20.88 -13.52 7.31
CA SER A 66 20.36 -12.19 7.05
C SER A 66 20.96 -11.62 5.75
N THR A 67 20.14 -11.13 4.84
CA THR A 67 20.57 -10.65 3.53
C THR A 67 19.61 -9.60 2.98
N ILE A 68 20.16 -8.57 2.34
CA ILE A 68 19.43 -7.60 1.52
C ILE A 68 19.94 -7.73 0.09
N LEU A 69 19.06 -8.04 -0.85
CA LEU A 69 19.41 -8.18 -2.27
C LEU A 69 18.75 -7.08 -3.09
N GLY A 70 19.57 -6.32 -3.81
CA GLY A 70 19.10 -5.41 -4.85
C GLY A 70 18.76 -6.18 -6.13
N ARG A 71 17.59 -5.92 -6.70
CA ARG A 71 17.17 -6.34 -8.04
C ARG A 71 16.69 -5.12 -8.81
N GLU A 72 16.55 -5.29 -10.12
CA GLU A 72 16.16 -4.21 -11.04
C GLU A 72 14.84 -3.54 -10.63
N ARG A 73 13.84 -4.32 -10.17
CA ARG A 73 12.49 -3.83 -9.86
C ARG A 73 12.05 -4.04 -8.41
N ALA A 74 12.95 -4.57 -7.58
CA ALA A 74 12.61 -4.92 -6.20
C ALA A 74 13.86 -5.02 -5.30
N ILE A 75 13.64 -4.88 -4.00
CA ILE A 75 14.61 -5.18 -2.95
C ILE A 75 14.08 -6.37 -2.16
N VAL A 76 14.87 -7.43 -2.03
CA VAL A 76 14.51 -8.61 -1.24
C VAL A 76 15.21 -8.50 0.12
N VAL A 77 14.43 -8.63 1.19
CA VAL A 77 14.90 -8.45 2.57
C VAL A 77 14.62 -9.73 3.35
N ASN A 78 15.68 -10.42 3.77
CA ASN A 78 15.62 -11.51 4.73
C ASN A 78 16.37 -11.08 5.98
N LEU A 79 15.67 -10.70 7.03
CA LEU A 79 16.22 -10.42 8.36
C LEU A 79 15.61 -11.40 9.36
N GLU A 80 16.06 -11.36 10.61
CA GLU A 80 15.62 -12.25 11.69
C GLU A 80 14.08 -12.36 11.75
N HIS A 81 13.40 -11.22 11.96
CA HIS A 81 11.94 -11.16 12.02
C HIS A 81 11.30 -10.74 10.70
N VAL A 82 11.95 -9.88 9.92
CA VAL A 82 11.35 -9.26 8.73
C VAL A 82 11.78 -9.99 7.47
N LYS A 83 10.81 -10.63 6.80
CA LYS A 83 10.96 -11.24 5.48
C LYS A 83 10.06 -10.52 4.51
N ALA A 84 10.63 -9.81 3.54
CA ALA A 84 9.85 -8.94 2.68
C ALA A 84 10.43 -8.77 1.27
N ILE A 85 9.56 -8.34 0.36
CA ILE A 85 9.91 -7.84 -0.96
C ILE A 85 9.40 -6.42 -1.05
N ILE A 86 10.28 -5.47 -1.33
CA ILE A 86 9.94 -4.06 -1.50
C ILE A 86 9.98 -3.76 -3.00
N THR A 87 8.86 -3.30 -3.56
CA THR A 87 8.79 -2.77 -4.93
C THR A 87 8.66 -1.25 -4.86
N ALA A 88 8.55 -0.59 -6.02
CA ALA A 88 8.39 0.85 -6.09
C ALA A 88 7.08 1.36 -5.47
N THR A 89 6.01 0.54 -5.47
CA THR A 89 4.65 0.98 -5.11
C THR A 89 4.07 0.26 -3.90
N GLU A 90 4.72 -0.83 -3.46
CA GLU A 90 4.23 -1.64 -2.35
C GLU A 90 5.30 -2.55 -1.76
N MET A 91 5.05 -3.00 -0.54
CA MET A 91 5.87 -3.95 0.18
C MET A 91 5.06 -5.20 0.49
N LEU A 92 5.61 -6.37 0.17
CA LEU A 92 5.02 -7.67 0.45
C LEU A 92 5.78 -8.32 1.61
N ILE A 93 5.10 -8.57 2.72
CA ILE A 93 5.67 -9.00 3.99
C ILE A 93 5.15 -10.40 4.35
N LEU A 94 6.07 -11.28 4.73
CA LEU A 94 5.77 -12.60 5.30
C LEU A 94 5.77 -12.55 6.83
N ASN A 95 5.17 -13.56 7.45
CA ASN A 95 5.13 -13.72 8.91
C ASN A 95 4.59 -12.49 9.65
N TYR A 96 3.67 -11.74 9.03
CA TYR A 96 3.09 -10.50 9.58
C TYR A 96 2.31 -10.68 10.90
N LYS A 97 2.10 -11.92 11.35
CA LYS A 97 1.48 -12.26 12.64
C LYS A 97 2.48 -12.26 13.80
N ASP A 98 3.77 -12.22 13.51
CA ASP A 98 4.81 -12.10 14.53
C ASP A 98 4.71 -10.69 15.19
N PRO A 99 4.67 -10.59 16.52
CA PRO A 99 4.57 -9.31 17.22
C PRO A 99 5.66 -8.31 16.86
N SER A 100 6.89 -8.77 16.65
CA SER A 100 8.03 -7.92 16.24
C SER A 100 7.78 -7.32 14.86
N VAL A 101 7.16 -8.09 13.95
CA VAL A 101 6.78 -7.60 12.62
C VAL A 101 5.57 -6.68 12.69
N ALA A 102 4.60 -6.96 13.57
CA ALA A 102 3.41 -6.12 13.74
C ALA A 102 3.78 -4.69 14.17
N THR A 103 4.71 -4.53 15.11
CA THR A 103 5.23 -3.20 15.50
C THR A 103 5.93 -2.52 14.33
N PHE A 104 6.74 -3.25 13.55
CA PHE A 104 7.39 -2.71 12.37
C PHE A 104 6.37 -2.21 11.33
N VAL A 105 5.35 -3.02 11.03
CA VAL A 105 4.28 -2.70 10.07
C VAL A 105 3.53 -1.44 10.50
N SER A 106 3.11 -1.35 11.77
CA SER A 106 2.37 -0.18 12.26
C SER A 106 3.18 1.13 12.12
N ASN A 107 4.48 1.07 12.43
CA ASN A 107 5.38 2.21 12.22
C ASN A 107 5.55 2.56 10.74
N LEU A 108 5.63 1.54 9.87
CA LEU A 108 5.73 1.72 8.43
C LEU A 108 4.47 2.39 7.86
N GLU A 109 3.28 1.90 8.21
CA GLU A 109 1.99 2.47 7.79
C GLU A 109 1.87 3.94 8.21
N CYS A 110 2.15 4.26 9.48
CA CYS A 110 2.11 5.62 10.00
C CYS A 110 3.05 6.57 9.23
N LYS A 111 4.29 6.13 8.97
CA LYS A 111 5.27 6.93 8.22
C LYS A 111 4.85 7.17 6.78
N LEU A 112 4.30 6.15 6.11
CA LEU A 112 3.86 6.26 4.72
C LEU A 112 2.63 7.15 4.58
N SER A 113 1.64 7.03 5.48
CA SER A 113 0.44 7.89 5.45
C SER A 113 0.77 9.35 5.74
N ASN A 114 1.77 9.63 6.58
CA ASN A 114 2.20 11.00 6.86
C ASN A 114 3.03 11.62 5.73
N PHE A 115 3.70 10.79 4.93
CA PHE A 115 4.48 11.23 3.78
C PHE A 115 3.60 11.72 2.62
N ASP A 116 2.41 11.11 2.46
CA ASP A 116 1.41 11.58 1.51
C ASP A 116 0.81 12.93 1.95
N ALA A 117 0.55 13.09 3.25
CA ALA A 117 0.02 14.33 3.81
C ALA A 117 0.95 15.54 3.63
N SER A 118 2.28 15.34 3.64
CA SER A 118 3.25 16.41 3.38
C SER A 118 3.45 16.72 1.88
N GLN A 119 2.88 15.90 0.99
CA GLN A 119 2.87 16.11 -0.46
C GLN A 119 1.50 16.56 -1.00
N SER A 120 0.62 17.11 -0.17
CA SER A 120 -0.55 17.82 -0.69
C SER A 120 -0.06 18.89 -1.66
N PRO A 121 -0.56 18.96 -2.91
CA PRO A 121 -0.23 20.05 -3.81
C PRO A 121 -0.66 21.33 -3.10
N VAL A 122 0.32 22.17 -2.76
CA VAL A 122 0.05 23.54 -2.34
C VAL A 122 -0.57 24.19 -3.57
N HIS A 123 -1.89 24.18 -3.65
CA HIS A 123 -2.63 24.93 -4.65
C HIS A 123 -2.25 26.39 -4.41
N PRO A 124 -1.60 27.10 -5.36
CA PRO A 124 -1.36 28.52 -5.19
C PRO A 124 -2.73 29.18 -5.19
N LEU A 125 -3.21 29.58 -4.02
CA LEU A 125 -4.28 30.55 -3.91
C LEU A 125 -3.70 31.88 -4.38
N ASP A 126 -3.91 32.12 -5.68
CA ASP A 126 -4.27 33.37 -6.31
C ASP A 126 -3.77 34.65 -5.61
N CYS A 127 -2.62 35.16 -6.06
CA CYS A 127 -2.25 36.57 -5.87
C CYS A 127 -3.11 37.44 -6.80
N GLY A 128 -4.41 37.51 -6.52
CA GLY A 128 -5.40 38.26 -7.28
C GLY A 128 -5.59 39.67 -6.74
N HIS A 129 -4.78 40.61 -7.24
CA HIS A 129 -5.12 42.02 -7.52
C HIS A 129 -6.16 42.72 -6.63
N SER A 130 -5.68 43.54 -5.70
CA SER A 130 -6.43 44.64 -5.12
C SER A 130 -6.99 45.54 -6.22
N LYS A 131 -8.32 45.59 -6.38
CA LYS A 131 -8.97 46.70 -7.10
C LYS A 131 -8.80 47.97 -6.26
N PRO A 132 -8.39 49.11 -6.84
CA PRO A 132 -8.38 50.37 -6.11
C PRO A 132 -9.82 50.81 -5.81
N ILE A 133 -10.02 51.25 -4.57
CA ILE A 133 -11.22 51.91 -4.08
C ILE A 133 -11.30 53.28 -4.77
N PRO A 134 -12.43 53.68 -5.39
CA PRO A 134 -12.56 55.04 -5.89
C PRO A 134 -12.67 56.02 -4.72
N SER A 135 -11.70 56.92 -4.63
CA SER A 135 -11.70 58.09 -3.77
C SER A 135 -12.77 59.08 -4.26
N GLN A 136 -13.89 59.18 -3.55
CA GLN A 136 -14.73 60.38 -3.64
C GLN A 136 -14.24 61.40 -2.61
N GLY A 137 -13.50 62.37 -3.11
CA GLY A 137 -13.12 63.60 -2.41
C GLY A 137 -12.86 64.67 -3.45
N GLY A 138 -13.84 65.55 -3.65
CA GLY A 138 -13.77 66.69 -4.57
C GLY A 138 -14.77 67.76 -4.14
N ALA A 139 -14.24 68.77 -3.47
CA ALA A 139 -14.89 69.95 -2.92
C ALA A 139 -15.72 70.73 -3.98
N GLU A 140 -16.88 71.25 -3.61
CA GLU A 140 -17.12 72.66 -3.30
C GLU A 140 -17.01 73.60 -4.51
N TRP A 141 -18.14 74.18 -4.94
CA TRP A 141 -18.23 75.57 -5.39
C TRP A 141 -19.58 76.15 -4.96
N VAL A 142 -19.49 77.32 -4.31
CA VAL A 142 -20.54 78.15 -3.72
C VAL A 142 -21.28 78.93 -4.81
N THR A 143 -22.59 79.15 -4.66
CA THR A 143 -23.28 80.46 -4.74
C THR A 143 -24.64 80.32 -4.08
#